data_AF-A0A4V1S9M3-F1
#
_entry.id   AF-A0A4V1S9M3-F1
#
_cell.length_a   1.000
_cell.length_b   1.000
_cell.length_c   1.000
_cell.angle_alpha   90.00
_cell.angle_beta   90.00
_cell.angle_gamma   90.00
#
_symmetry.space_group_name_H-M   'P 1'
#
loop_
_entity.id
_entity.type
_entity.pdbx_description
1 polymer ?
#
loop_
_entity_poly.entity_id
_entity_poly.type
_entity_poly.pdbx_seq_one_letter_code
_entity_poly.pdbx_strand_id
1 'polypeptide(L)'
;MLRHTLITASAGSGKTWRLTVRYLRLVMMGAEPESIVALTFSRKAAGEFFNAILHRLAEAASGDGKAAALARDIEMPHVACGDFRQALVRLASRLPFLMLGTLDSFFIRMARSFPFELGLSGDFALLDGHQLAVEKLRVYDRVFAPDGGTAAQAGAEFRRAFTEATFGKEEIRVRALLDDFVNSWHFEYLAAQDGDQWGNPLVIWGPDAPVV
;
A
#
# COMPACT_ATOMS: atom_id res chain seq x y z
N MET A 1 19.27 -7.82 23.30
CA MET A 1 17.86 -7.52 22.99
C MET A 1 17.81 -6.16 22.30
N LEU A 2 17.29 -6.07 21.07
CA LEU A 2 17.14 -4.79 20.38
C LEU A 2 16.07 -3.95 21.09
N ARG A 3 16.35 -2.67 21.36
CA ARG A 3 15.38 -1.74 21.95
C ARG A 3 14.71 -0.90 20.87
N HIS A 4 13.43 -0.57 21.08
CA HIS A 4 12.75 0.45 20.29
C HIS A 4 13.49 1.78 20.42
N THR A 5 13.65 2.50 19.32
CA THR A 5 14.39 3.76 19.30
C THR A 5 13.65 4.75 18.45
N LEU A 6 13.42 5.93 19.01
CA LEU A 6 12.95 7.09 18.27
C LEU A 6 14.16 7.96 17.93
N ILE A 7 14.38 8.21 16.64
CA ILE A 7 15.42 9.11 16.17
C ILE A 7 14.72 10.43 15.81
N THR A 8 14.74 11.37 16.75
CA THR A 8 14.31 12.75 16.48
C THR A 8 15.43 13.50 15.79
N ALA A 9 15.07 14.31 14.80
CA ALA A 9 16.05 15.07 14.05
C ALA A 9 15.35 16.19 13.26
N SER A 10 15.93 17.39 13.27
CA SER A 10 15.53 18.54 12.44
C SER A 10 15.93 18.34 10.97
N ALA A 11 15.51 19.22 10.06
CA ALA A 11 16.03 19.23 8.68
C ALA A 11 17.57 19.32 8.71
N GLY A 12 18.26 18.55 7.85
CA GLY A 12 19.73 18.54 7.76
C GLY A 12 20.51 17.83 8.89
N SER A 13 19.86 17.32 9.94
CA SER A 13 20.54 16.75 11.13
C SER A 13 20.95 15.26 11.03
N GLY A 14 21.06 14.71 9.82
CA GLY A 14 21.63 13.37 9.62
C GLY A 14 20.70 12.18 9.93
N LYS A 15 19.37 12.31 9.74
CA LYS A 15 18.42 11.17 9.86
C LYS A 15 18.83 9.98 9.01
N THR A 16 19.06 10.24 7.73
CA THR A 16 19.48 9.22 6.75
C THR A 16 20.75 8.53 7.20
N TRP A 17 21.71 9.30 7.73
CA TRP A 17 22.96 8.75 8.28
C TRP A 17 22.69 7.81 9.45
N ARG A 18 21.91 8.23 10.46
CA ARG A 18 21.59 7.39 11.64
C ARG A 18 20.83 6.13 11.26
N LEU A 19 19.88 6.23 10.33
CA LEU A 19 19.15 5.07 9.81
C LEU A 19 20.09 4.11 9.08
N THR A 20 21.07 4.64 8.33
CA THR A 20 22.03 3.83 7.56
C THR A 20 22.94 3.05 8.50
N VAL A 21 23.48 3.74 9.51
CA VAL A 21 24.29 3.13 10.56
C VAL A 21 23.50 2.05 11.30
N ARG A 22 22.24 2.32 11.64
CA ARG A 22 21.37 1.33 12.29
C ARG A 22 21.12 0.11 11.41
N TYR A 23 20.83 0.30 10.12
CA TYR A 23 20.62 -0.80 9.19
C TYR A 23 21.87 -1.68 9.08
N LEU A 24 23.04 -1.05 8.86
CA LEU A 24 24.31 -1.78 8.76
C LEU A 24 24.64 -2.52 10.06
N ARG A 25 24.38 -1.91 11.22
CA ARG A 25 24.53 -2.60 12.51
C ARG A 25 23.70 -3.88 12.59
N LEU A 26 22.43 -3.86 12.15
CA LEU A 26 21.58 -5.05 12.14
C LEU A 26 22.15 -6.15 11.23
N VAL A 27 22.60 -5.78 10.03
CA VAL A 27 23.25 -6.73 9.10
C VAL A 27 24.53 -7.32 9.70
N MET A 28 25.34 -6.50 10.38
CA MET A 28 26.57 -6.96 11.03
C MET A 28 26.31 -7.81 12.28
N MET A 29 25.15 -7.65 12.93
CA MET A 29 24.68 -8.53 14.01
C MET A 29 24.15 -9.88 13.50
N GLY A 30 24.15 -10.12 12.18
CA GLY A 30 23.72 -11.37 11.56
C GLY A 30 22.27 -11.40 11.08
N ALA A 31 21.56 -10.26 11.07
CA ALA A 31 20.25 -10.22 10.43
C ALA A 31 20.40 -10.37 8.91
N GLU A 32 19.60 -11.27 8.32
CA GLU A 32 19.54 -11.40 6.86
C GLU A 32 19.00 -10.09 6.26
N PRO A 33 19.64 -9.51 5.22
CA PRO A 33 19.23 -8.22 4.66
C PRO A 33 17.75 -8.15 4.25
N GLU A 34 17.21 -9.22 3.66
CA GLU A 34 15.79 -9.31 3.26
C GLU A 34 14.81 -9.36 4.45
N SER A 35 15.29 -9.67 5.66
CA SER A 35 14.45 -9.68 6.87
C SER A 35 14.28 -8.29 7.49
N ILE A 36 15.05 -7.29 7.03
CA ILE A 36 15.00 -5.92 7.55
C ILE A 36 14.06 -5.08 6.68
N VAL A 37 12.96 -4.63 7.28
CA VAL A 37 11.99 -3.73 6.64
C VAL A 37 12.36 -2.28 6.96
N ALA A 38 12.69 -1.50 5.92
CA ALA A 38 12.90 -0.05 6.06
C ALA A 38 12.05 0.72 5.04
N LEU A 39 11.13 1.52 5.57
CA LEU A 39 10.07 2.17 4.81
C LEU A 39 10.19 3.69 4.88
N THR A 40 9.71 4.37 3.84
CA THR A 40 9.62 5.83 3.76
C THR A 40 8.38 6.26 2.98
N PHE A 41 8.12 7.56 2.90
CA PHE A 41 6.97 8.12 2.18
C PHE A 41 7.23 8.36 0.69
N SER A 42 8.48 8.36 0.24
CA SER A 42 8.79 8.66 -1.17
C SER A 42 9.83 7.72 -1.77
N ARG A 43 9.65 7.42 -3.07
CA ARG A 43 10.60 6.62 -3.85
C ARG A 43 11.99 7.25 -3.88
N LYS A 44 12.06 8.58 -3.93
CA LYS A 44 13.33 9.32 -3.89
C LYS A 44 14.09 9.07 -2.59
N ALA A 45 13.42 9.22 -1.43
CA ALA A 45 14.05 8.97 -0.14
C ALA A 45 14.47 7.50 0.02
N ALA A 46 13.69 6.55 -0.53
CA ALA A 46 14.05 5.14 -0.51
C ALA A 46 15.33 4.89 -1.31
N GLY A 47 15.43 5.47 -2.51
CA GLY A 47 16.63 5.38 -3.36
C GLY A 47 17.86 6.03 -2.71
N GLU A 48 17.72 7.22 -2.12
CA GLU A 48 18.79 7.89 -1.38
C GLU A 48 19.28 7.04 -0.20
N PHE A 49 18.34 6.45 0.55
CA PHE A 49 18.65 5.60 1.69
C PHE A 49 19.38 4.31 1.28
N PHE A 50 18.89 3.64 0.23
CA PHE A 50 19.51 2.45 -0.34
C PHE A 50 20.94 2.73 -0.84
N ASN A 51 21.13 3.83 -1.57
CA ASN A 51 22.44 4.25 -2.05
C ASN A 51 23.40 4.53 -0.88
N ALA A 52 22.92 5.17 0.19
CA ALA A 52 23.73 5.45 1.37
C ALA A 52 24.21 4.17 2.07
N ILE A 53 23.35 3.14 2.18
CA ILE A 53 23.71 1.82 2.73
C ILE A 53 24.79 1.16 1.89
N LEU A 54 24.56 1.04 0.57
CA LEU A 54 25.50 0.41 -0.35
C LEU A 54 26.86 1.11 -0.36
N HIS A 55 26.85 2.44 -0.49
CA HIS A 55 28.08 3.23 -0.56
C HIS A 55 28.93 3.07 0.71
N ARG A 56 28.32 3.23 1.90
CA ARG A 56 29.04 3.07 3.17
C ARG A 56 29.62 1.68 3.35
N LEU A 57 28.85 0.65 2.99
CA LEU A 57 29.30 -0.72 3.10
C LEU A 57 30.44 -1.03 2.12
N ALA A 58 30.34 -0.55 0.88
CA ALA A 58 31.38 -0.69 -0.14
C ALA A 58 32.67 0.04 0.26
N GLU A 59 32.55 1.25 0.81
CA GLU A 59 33.69 2.00 1.34
C GLU A 59 34.41 1.25 2.46
N ALA A 60 33.66 0.72 3.43
CA ALA A 60 34.22 -0.07 4.52
C ALA A 60 34.85 -1.39 4.04
N ALA A 61 34.29 -2.03 3.01
CA ALA A 61 34.85 -3.24 2.41
C ALA A 61 36.12 -2.99 1.57
N SER A 62 36.45 -1.72 1.27
CA SER A 62 37.55 -1.35 0.38
C SER A 62 38.87 -1.05 1.09
N GLY A 63 38.88 -0.89 2.42
CA GLY A 63 40.13 -0.65 3.15
C GLY A 63 39.96 -0.46 4.66
N ASP A 64 41.01 -0.82 5.41
CA ASP A 64 40.97 -0.93 6.87
C ASP A 64 40.66 0.39 7.58
N GLY A 65 41.13 1.52 7.05
CA GLY A 65 40.83 2.83 7.63
C GLY A 65 39.34 3.19 7.61
N LYS A 66 38.66 2.91 6.47
CA LYS A 66 37.21 3.13 6.33
C LYS A 66 36.42 2.07 7.10
N ALA A 67 36.90 0.83 7.12
CA ALA A 67 36.34 -0.23 7.95
C ALA A 67 36.32 0.16 9.43
N ALA A 68 37.45 0.63 9.96
CA ALA A 68 37.56 1.08 11.36
C ALA A 68 36.62 2.26 11.66
N ALA A 69 36.39 3.18 10.71
CA ALA A 69 35.43 4.26 10.88
C ALA A 69 33.99 3.74 10.96
N LEU A 70 33.56 2.88 10.03
CA LEU A 70 32.22 2.31 10.06
C LEU A 70 32.01 1.41 11.29
N ALA A 71 33.02 0.62 11.67
CA ALA A 71 33.00 -0.22 12.87
C ALA A 71 32.76 0.60 14.15
N ARG A 72 33.33 1.80 14.25
CA ARG A 72 33.00 2.75 15.33
C ARG A 72 31.58 3.26 15.23
N ASP A 73 31.14 3.70 14.05
CA ASP A 73 29.78 4.23 13.84
C ASP A 73 28.69 3.20 14.25
N ILE A 74 28.87 1.92 13.91
CA ILE A 74 27.93 0.84 14.24
C ILE A 74 28.13 0.25 15.64
N GLU A 75 29.06 0.77 16.44
CA GLU A 75 29.42 0.30 17.78
C GLU A 75 29.90 -1.17 17.81
N MET A 76 30.67 -1.59 16.80
CA MET A 76 31.25 -2.94 16.69
C MET A 76 32.74 -2.87 16.32
N PRO A 77 33.63 -2.42 17.23
CA PRO A 77 35.04 -2.15 16.94
C PRO A 77 35.87 -3.41 16.58
N HIS A 78 35.33 -4.61 16.80
CA HIS A 78 35.98 -5.87 16.46
C HIS A 78 35.79 -6.28 14.99
N VAL A 79 34.87 -5.64 14.27
CA VAL A 79 34.57 -5.92 12.87
C VAL A 79 35.68 -5.35 11.97
N ALA A 80 36.22 -6.19 11.09
CA ALA A 80 37.28 -5.83 10.17
C ALA A 80 36.77 -5.62 8.73
N CYS A 81 37.66 -5.14 7.85
CA CYS A 81 37.38 -4.94 6.43
C CYS A 81 36.84 -6.21 5.73
N GLY A 82 37.37 -7.38 6.10
CA GLY A 82 36.91 -8.68 5.58
C GLY A 82 35.45 -8.99 5.90
N ASP A 83 34.97 -8.62 7.10
CA ASP A 83 33.59 -8.83 7.52
C ASP A 83 32.62 -7.93 6.74
N PHE A 84 32.99 -6.67 6.52
CA PHE A 84 32.22 -5.75 5.68
C PHE A 84 32.16 -6.22 4.22
N ARG A 85 33.24 -6.81 3.71
CA ARG A 85 33.27 -7.42 2.37
C ARG A 85 32.30 -8.60 2.27
N GLN A 86 32.27 -9.47 3.28
CA GLN A 86 31.30 -10.56 3.32
C GLN A 86 29.85 -10.03 3.41
N ALA A 87 29.62 -9.02 4.24
CA ALA A 87 28.31 -8.37 4.35
C ALA A 87 27.87 -7.73 3.03
N LEU A 88 28.80 -7.10 2.29
CA LEU A 88 28.53 -6.55 0.96
C LEU A 88 28.12 -7.64 -0.02
N VAL A 89 28.82 -8.77 -0.05
CA VAL A 89 28.49 -9.91 -0.91
C VAL A 89 27.09 -10.46 -0.56
N ARG A 90 26.80 -10.65 0.73
CA ARG A 90 25.46 -11.08 1.18
C ARG A 90 24.38 -10.12 0.72
N LEU A 91 24.54 -8.82 0.99
CA LEU A 91 23.56 -7.80 0.61
C LEU A 91 23.38 -7.72 -0.92
N ALA A 92 24.48 -7.74 -1.68
CA ALA A 92 24.44 -7.72 -3.15
C ALA A 92 23.70 -8.94 -3.73
N SER A 93 23.90 -10.13 -3.15
CA SER A 93 23.24 -11.36 -3.59
C SER A 93 21.72 -11.36 -3.33
N ARG A 94 21.25 -10.49 -2.43
CA ARG A 94 19.84 -10.41 -2.00
C ARG A 94 19.12 -9.15 -2.47
N LEU A 95 19.74 -8.34 -3.34
CA LEU A 95 19.19 -7.06 -3.82
C LEU A 95 17.72 -7.11 -4.26
N PRO A 96 17.25 -8.11 -5.05
CA PRO A 96 15.85 -8.17 -5.48
C PRO A 96 14.85 -8.38 -4.35
N PHE A 97 15.30 -8.89 -3.20
CA PHE A 97 14.44 -9.28 -2.08
C PHE A 97 14.42 -8.25 -0.95
N LEU A 98 15.31 -7.26 -0.98
CA LEU A 98 15.42 -6.24 0.07
C LEU A 98 14.10 -5.47 0.24
N MET A 99 13.70 -5.26 1.49
CA MET A 99 12.50 -4.50 1.84
C MET A 99 12.85 -3.03 2.14
N LEU A 100 13.49 -2.38 1.17
CA LEU A 100 13.86 -0.97 1.20
C LEU A 100 13.00 -0.19 0.20
N GLY A 101 11.96 0.47 0.69
CA GLY A 101 10.95 1.02 -0.22
C GLY A 101 10.01 2.03 0.42
N THR A 102 8.90 2.29 -0.27
CA THR A 102 7.82 3.11 0.30
C THR A 102 6.86 2.25 1.12
N LEU A 103 6.10 2.91 1.98
CA LEU A 103 4.94 2.31 2.66
C LEU A 103 3.98 1.67 1.66
N ASP A 104 3.68 2.35 0.55
CA ASP A 104 2.76 1.83 -0.48
C ASP A 104 3.26 0.51 -1.09
N SER A 105 4.53 0.46 -1.50
CA SER A 105 5.12 -0.76 -2.06
C SER A 105 5.11 -1.93 -1.06
N PHE A 106 5.25 -1.63 0.23
CA PHE A 106 5.16 -2.63 1.28
C PHE A 106 3.74 -3.17 1.44
N PHE A 107 2.72 -2.29 1.50
CA PHE A 107 1.32 -2.71 1.58
C PHE A 107 0.87 -3.47 0.33
N ILE A 108 1.29 -3.04 -0.87
CA ILE A 108 1.01 -3.77 -2.11
C ILE A 108 1.63 -5.17 -2.06
N ARG A 109 2.87 -5.31 -1.59
CA ARG A 109 3.52 -6.62 -1.44
C ARG A 109 2.79 -7.50 -0.43
N MET A 110 2.30 -6.93 0.67
CA MET A 110 1.51 -7.65 1.66
C MET A 110 0.17 -8.14 1.10
N ALA A 111 -0.56 -7.28 0.38
CA ALA A 111 -1.81 -7.64 -0.26
C ALA A 111 -1.63 -8.73 -1.32
N ARG A 112 -0.50 -8.73 -2.05
CA ARG A 112 -0.14 -9.80 -3.01
C ARG A 112 0.21 -11.13 -2.37
N SER A 113 0.57 -11.16 -1.09
CA SER A 113 0.83 -12.41 -0.39
C SER A 113 -0.44 -13.16 0.00
N PHE A 114 -1.56 -12.44 0.13
CA PHE A 114 -2.85 -12.97 0.60
C PHE A 114 -4.03 -12.38 -0.19
N PRO A 115 -4.04 -12.49 -1.54
CA PRO A 115 -5.04 -11.81 -2.34
C PRO A 115 -6.45 -12.36 -2.08
N PHE A 116 -6.59 -13.69 -1.91
CA PHE A 116 -7.89 -14.32 -1.73
C PHE A 116 -8.51 -14.02 -0.37
N GLU A 117 -7.70 -13.94 0.67
CA GLU A 117 -8.12 -13.55 2.03
C GLU A 117 -8.63 -12.10 2.06
N LEU A 118 -8.18 -11.27 1.13
CA LEU A 118 -8.64 -9.90 0.94
C LEU A 118 -9.81 -9.78 -0.05
N GLY A 119 -10.33 -10.90 -0.58
CA GLY A 119 -11.36 -10.90 -1.62
C GLY A 119 -10.87 -10.36 -2.97
N LEU A 120 -9.56 -10.29 -3.18
CA LEU A 120 -8.94 -9.86 -4.43
C LEU A 120 -8.67 -11.07 -5.34
N SER A 121 -8.65 -10.83 -6.64
CA SER A 121 -8.11 -11.79 -7.60
C SER A 121 -6.58 -11.86 -7.48
N GLY A 122 -5.99 -12.98 -7.90
CA GLY A 122 -4.53 -13.21 -7.81
C GLY A 122 -3.67 -12.18 -8.55
N ASP A 123 -4.22 -11.49 -9.56
CA ASP A 123 -3.50 -10.56 -10.44
C ASP A 123 -4.04 -9.12 -10.35
N PHE A 124 -4.25 -8.58 -9.14
CA PHE A 124 -4.70 -7.20 -9.02
C PHE A 124 -3.62 -6.19 -9.46
N ALA A 125 -4.05 -5.18 -10.22
CA ALA A 125 -3.23 -4.07 -10.66
C ALA A 125 -3.51 -2.82 -9.83
N LEU A 126 -2.45 -2.09 -9.48
CA LEU A 126 -2.61 -0.77 -8.90
C LEU A 126 -3.02 0.20 -10.02
N LEU A 127 -4.14 0.89 -9.84
CA LEU A 127 -4.60 1.91 -10.77
C LEU A 127 -4.13 3.29 -10.28
N ASP A 128 -3.50 4.06 -11.15
CA ASP A 128 -3.35 5.49 -10.94
C ASP A 128 -4.68 6.23 -11.13
N GLY A 129 -4.73 7.53 -10.83
CA GLY A 129 -5.97 8.31 -10.90
C GLY A 129 -6.61 8.35 -12.29
N HIS A 130 -5.80 8.34 -13.36
CA HIS A 130 -6.30 8.32 -14.73
C HIS A 130 -6.83 6.93 -15.10
N GLN A 131 -6.07 5.89 -14.78
CA GLN A 131 -6.48 4.50 -14.99
C GLN A 131 -7.76 4.18 -14.22
N LEU A 132 -7.89 4.67 -12.99
CA LEU A 132 -9.11 4.54 -12.19
C LEU A 132 -10.29 5.22 -12.86
N ALA A 133 -10.13 6.44 -13.39
CA ALA A 133 -11.19 7.14 -14.11
C ALA A 133 -11.63 6.37 -15.38
N VAL A 134 -10.67 5.87 -16.16
CA VAL A 134 -10.97 5.05 -17.35
C VAL A 134 -11.67 3.75 -16.98
N GLU A 135 -11.22 3.07 -15.92
CA GLU A 135 -11.81 1.80 -15.50
C GLU A 135 -13.22 2.00 -14.92
N LYS A 136 -13.46 3.10 -14.18
CA LYS A 136 -14.81 3.51 -13.77
C LYS A 136 -15.76 3.65 -14.96
N LEU A 137 -15.31 4.32 -16.04
CA LEU A 137 -16.11 4.47 -17.26
C LEU A 137 -16.45 3.12 -17.88
N ARG A 138 -15.50 2.19 -17.95
CA ARG A 138 -15.73 0.82 -18.45
C ARG A 138 -16.73 0.04 -17.60
N VAL A 139 -16.65 0.18 -16.28
CA VAL A 139 -17.61 -0.44 -15.36
C VAL A 139 -19.00 0.14 -15.57
N TYR A 140 -19.13 1.47 -15.70
CA TYR A 140 -20.42 2.10 -16.02
C TYR A 140 -20.99 1.62 -17.34
N ASP A 141 -20.20 1.59 -18.41
CA ASP A 141 -20.67 1.14 -19.71
C ASP A 141 -21.13 -0.33 -19.67
N ARG A 142 -20.51 -1.18 -18.82
CA ARG A 142 -20.96 -2.57 -18.60
C ARG A 142 -22.25 -2.65 -17.78
N VAL A 143 -22.36 -1.90 -16.68
CA VAL A 143 -23.56 -1.90 -15.81
C VAL A 143 -24.78 -1.35 -16.53
N PHE A 144 -24.58 -0.37 -17.42
CA PHE A 144 -25.65 0.26 -18.20
C PHE A 144 -25.76 -0.26 -19.63
N ALA A 145 -25.00 -1.30 -20.00
CA ALA A 145 -25.15 -1.94 -21.29
C ALA A 145 -26.59 -2.48 -21.43
N PRO A 146 -27.25 -2.30 -22.59
CA PRO A 146 -28.52 -2.92 -22.85
C PRO A 146 -28.30 -4.43 -23.07
N ASP A 147 -28.24 -5.19 -21.98
CA ASP A 147 -28.17 -6.64 -22.04
C ASP A 147 -29.55 -7.25 -22.36
N GLY A 148 -29.56 -8.39 -23.07
CA GLY A 148 -30.75 -9.21 -23.28
C GLY A 148 -30.86 -10.34 -22.26
N GLY A 149 -32.09 -10.78 -21.94
CA GLY A 149 -32.34 -11.88 -21.00
C GLY A 149 -32.49 -11.43 -19.53
N THR A 150 -32.08 -12.26 -18.57
CA THR A 150 -32.20 -11.99 -17.12
C THR A 150 -31.39 -10.78 -16.64
N ALA A 151 -30.27 -10.47 -17.31
CA ALA A 151 -29.48 -9.26 -17.06
C ALA A 151 -30.23 -7.97 -17.44
N ALA A 152 -31.16 -8.04 -18.41
CA ALA A 152 -32.00 -6.93 -18.81
C ALA A 152 -32.96 -6.50 -17.68
N GLN A 153 -33.50 -7.49 -16.96
CA GLN A 153 -34.41 -7.27 -15.82
C GLN A 153 -33.67 -6.66 -14.64
N ALA A 154 -32.51 -7.21 -14.27
CA ALA A 154 -31.67 -6.64 -13.20
C ALA A 154 -31.23 -5.20 -13.51
N GLY A 155 -30.84 -4.92 -14.77
CA GLY A 155 -30.49 -3.57 -15.20
C GLY A 155 -31.69 -2.60 -15.17
N ALA A 156 -32.89 -3.08 -15.49
CA ALA A 156 -34.11 -2.26 -15.42
C ALA A 156 -34.53 -1.97 -13.97
N GLU A 157 -34.44 -2.95 -13.08
CA GLU A 157 -34.70 -2.82 -11.65
C GLU A 157 -33.71 -1.85 -10.99
N PHE A 158 -32.41 -2.00 -11.29
CA PHE A 158 -31.39 -1.05 -10.83
C PHE A 158 -31.67 0.37 -11.31
N ARG A 159 -31.98 0.56 -12.59
CA ARG A 159 -32.33 1.89 -13.13
C ARG A 159 -33.53 2.49 -12.40
N ARG A 160 -34.59 1.70 -12.16
CA ARG A 160 -35.79 2.16 -11.43
C ARG A 160 -35.46 2.57 -10.00
N ALA A 161 -34.77 1.71 -9.24
CA ALA A 161 -34.37 2.00 -7.87
C ALA A 161 -33.44 3.22 -7.79
N PHE A 162 -32.53 3.39 -8.75
CA PHE A 162 -31.64 4.54 -8.81
C PHE A 162 -32.38 5.84 -9.15
N THR A 163 -33.35 5.82 -10.07
CA THR A 163 -34.20 6.98 -10.38
C THR A 163 -35.05 7.39 -9.17
N GLU A 164 -35.60 6.42 -8.44
CA GLU A 164 -36.34 6.65 -7.20
C GLU A 164 -35.44 7.26 -6.10
N ALA A 165 -34.24 6.70 -5.89
CA ALA A 165 -33.26 7.21 -4.92
C ALA A 165 -32.71 8.61 -5.26
N THR A 166 -32.73 9.00 -6.54
CA THR A 166 -32.22 10.30 -7.00
C THR A 166 -33.31 11.34 -7.28
N PHE A 167 -34.57 11.04 -6.93
CA PHE A 167 -35.75 11.90 -7.13
C PHE A 167 -35.92 12.40 -8.59
N GLY A 168 -35.61 11.56 -9.59
CA GLY A 168 -35.92 11.87 -11.00
C GLY A 168 -35.05 12.96 -11.67
N LYS A 169 -33.85 13.24 -11.18
CA LYS A 169 -32.90 14.17 -11.83
C LYS A 169 -32.21 13.49 -13.04
N GLU A 170 -32.90 13.35 -14.16
CA GLU A 170 -32.36 12.65 -15.33
C GLU A 170 -31.72 13.56 -16.39
N GLU A 171 -30.52 13.16 -16.81
CA GLU A 171 -30.10 12.90 -18.21
C GLU A 171 -28.63 13.25 -18.48
N ILE A 172 -28.04 14.22 -17.75
CA ILE A 172 -26.60 14.56 -17.93
C ILE A 172 -25.74 14.14 -16.71
N ARG A 173 -26.37 13.79 -15.57
CA ARG A 173 -25.66 13.58 -14.29
C ARG A 173 -25.74 12.17 -13.72
N VAL A 174 -26.27 11.18 -14.44
CA VAL A 174 -26.41 9.80 -13.91
C VAL A 174 -25.06 9.26 -13.41
N ARG A 175 -23.98 9.49 -14.15
CA ARG A 175 -22.62 9.09 -13.74
C ARG A 175 -22.16 9.84 -12.48
N ALA A 176 -22.36 11.16 -12.44
CA ALA A 176 -21.97 11.97 -11.28
C ALA A 176 -22.77 11.60 -10.02
N LEU A 177 -24.07 11.34 -10.14
CA LEU A 177 -24.92 10.88 -9.05
C LEU A 177 -24.49 9.50 -8.55
N LEU A 178 -24.10 8.60 -9.45
CA LEU A 178 -23.62 7.28 -9.08
C LEU A 178 -22.25 7.35 -8.41
N ASP A 179 -21.33 8.18 -8.93
CA ASP A 179 -20.05 8.47 -8.27
C ASP A 179 -20.27 9.05 -6.87
N ASP A 180 -21.15 10.06 -6.72
CA ASP A 180 -21.48 10.66 -5.43
C ASP A 180 -22.08 9.63 -4.45
N PHE A 181 -23.01 8.80 -4.94
CA PHE A 181 -23.63 7.75 -4.13
C PHE A 181 -22.61 6.72 -3.66
N VAL A 182 -21.78 6.18 -4.57
CA VAL A 182 -20.72 5.21 -4.22
C VAL A 182 -19.72 5.84 -3.26
N ASN A 183 -19.25 7.06 -3.53
CA ASN A 183 -18.28 7.72 -2.66
C ASN A 183 -18.86 8.01 -1.26
N SER A 184 -20.17 8.28 -1.16
CA SER A 184 -20.82 8.58 0.12
C SER A 184 -21.08 7.34 0.96
N TRP A 185 -21.47 6.23 0.33
CA TRP A 185 -22.03 5.08 1.05
C TRP A 185 -21.16 3.82 1.00
N HIS A 186 -20.17 3.74 0.11
CA HIS A 186 -19.38 2.52 -0.05
C HIS A 186 -18.61 2.13 1.21
N PHE A 187 -18.02 3.11 1.91
CA PHE A 187 -17.31 2.83 3.15
C PHE A 187 -18.24 2.31 4.24
N GLU A 188 -19.38 2.98 4.43
CA GLU A 188 -20.40 2.56 5.40
C GLU A 188 -20.89 1.14 5.08
N TYR A 189 -21.12 0.84 3.79
CA TYR A 189 -21.51 -0.50 3.33
C TYR A 189 -20.49 -1.58 3.70
N LEU A 190 -19.19 -1.29 3.54
CA LEU A 190 -18.15 -2.22 3.94
C LEU A 190 -18.02 -2.35 5.46
N ALA A 191 -18.28 -1.28 6.20
CA ALA A 191 -18.22 -1.26 7.66
C ALA A 191 -19.38 -2.03 8.31
N ALA A 192 -20.55 -2.02 7.69
CA ALA A 192 -21.73 -2.76 8.12
C ALA A 192 -22.34 -3.49 6.91
N GLN A 193 -21.90 -4.70 6.60
CA GLN A 193 -22.47 -5.46 5.46
C GLN A 193 -23.82 -6.10 5.78
N ASP A 194 -24.19 -6.13 7.06
CA ASP A 194 -25.43 -6.72 7.54
C ASP A 194 -26.61 -5.80 7.22
N GLY A 195 -27.39 -6.18 6.20
CA GLY A 195 -28.54 -5.40 5.70
C GLY A 195 -29.59 -5.09 6.76
N ASP A 196 -29.69 -5.90 7.81
CA ASP A 196 -30.64 -5.65 8.91
C ASP A 196 -30.27 -4.40 9.72
N GLN A 197 -29.01 -3.94 9.64
CA GLN A 197 -28.51 -2.73 10.29
C GLN A 197 -28.72 -1.46 9.45
N TRP A 198 -29.07 -1.59 8.16
CA TRP A 198 -29.34 -0.46 7.26
C TRP A 198 -30.77 0.05 7.35
N GLY A 199 -31.58 -0.62 8.17
CA GLY A 199 -32.97 -0.29 8.37
C GLY A 199 -33.87 -1.47 8.13
N ASN A 200 -34.79 -1.68 9.07
CA ASN A 200 -35.90 -2.60 8.86
C ASN A 200 -37.03 -1.85 8.12
N PRO A 201 -37.45 -2.26 6.92
CA PRO A 201 -38.50 -1.59 6.15
C PRO A 201 -39.81 -1.46 6.92
N LEU A 202 -40.14 -2.44 7.78
CA LEU A 202 -41.32 -2.41 8.65
C LEU A 202 -41.20 -1.37 9.77
N VAL A 203 -39.98 -1.01 10.16
CA VAL A 203 -39.71 0.03 11.16
C VAL A 203 -39.63 1.41 10.52
N ILE A 204 -39.05 1.52 9.32
CA ILE A 204 -38.86 2.79 8.61
C ILE A 204 -40.16 3.27 7.96
N TRP A 205 -40.89 2.36 7.29
CA TRP A 205 -42.06 2.72 6.48
C TRP A 205 -43.39 2.22 7.07
N GLY A 206 -43.36 1.33 8.06
CA GLY A 206 -44.57 0.75 8.64
C GLY A 206 -45.36 -0.11 7.63
N PRO A 207 -46.68 -0.29 7.83
CA PRO A 207 -47.52 -1.09 6.94
C PRO A 207 -47.72 -0.50 5.54
N ASP A 208 -47.39 0.78 5.34
CA ASP A 208 -47.54 1.50 4.06
C ASP A 208 -46.22 1.56 3.27
N ALA A 209 -45.37 0.53 3.41
CA ALA A 209 -44.13 0.44 2.64
C ALA A 209 -44.42 0.48 1.12
N PRO A 210 -43.67 1.27 0.33
CA PRO A 210 -43.82 1.26 -1.12
C PRO A 210 -43.56 -0.16 -1.62
N VAL A 211 -44.56 -0.76 -2.25
CA VAL A 211 -44.52 -2.13 -2.75
C VAL A 211 -43.50 -2.19 -3.89
N VAL A 212 -42.48 -3.04 -3.74
CA VAL A 212 -41.43 -3.32 -4.74
C VAL A 212 -42.06 -3.96 -5.98
#